data_AF-A0A3C0TXS9-F1
#
_entry.id   AF-A0A3C0TXS9-F1
#
_cell.length_a   1.000
_cell.length_b   1.000
_cell.length_c   1.000
_cell.angle_alpha   90.00
_cell.angle_beta   90.00
_cell.angle_gamma   90.00
#
_symmetry.space_group_name_H-M   'P 1'
#
loop_
_entity.id
_entity.type
_entity.pdbx_description
1 polymer ?
#
loop_
_entity_poly.entity_id
_entity_poly.type
_entity_poly.pdbx_seq_one_letter_code
_entity_poly.pdbx_strand_id
1 'polypeptide(L)'
;QNHRRANEVEEEIGRIGGNQLVAMQSYFRWLEVIGNIAPLLGLLGTVMGMITAFQQLELAGSKVNPSILAGGIWEALLTTQVGLMVAIPV
;
A
#
# COMPACT_ATOMS: atom_id res chain seq x y z
N GLN A 1 27.70 -42.09 -18.99
CA GLN A 1 26.33 -42.03 -19.56
C GLN A 1 25.26 -41.83 -18.49
N ASN A 2 25.28 -42.57 -17.38
CA ASN A 2 24.30 -42.42 -16.28
C ASN A 2 24.30 -41.04 -15.59
N HIS A 3 25.46 -40.41 -15.41
CA HIS A 3 25.53 -39.08 -14.78
C HIS A 3 24.92 -37.94 -15.61
N ARG A 4 25.00 -37.99 -16.95
CA ARG A 4 24.31 -36.99 -17.80
C ARG A 4 22.80 -37.07 -17.66
N ARG A 5 22.28 -38.30 -17.60
CA ARG A 5 20.85 -38.57 -17.48
C ARG A 5 20.31 -38.21 -16.10
N ALA A 6 21.13 -38.35 -15.05
CA ALA A 6 20.79 -37.87 -13.71
C ALA A 6 20.72 -36.34 -13.66
N ASN A 7 21.70 -35.64 -14.25
CA ASN A 7 21.69 -34.18 -14.30
C ASN A 7 20.51 -33.63 -15.13
N GLU A 8 20.18 -34.25 -16.27
CA GLU A 8 19.00 -33.86 -17.06
C GLU A 8 17.70 -34.00 -16.26
N VAL A 9 17.55 -35.08 -15.47
CA VAL A 9 16.37 -35.27 -14.63
C VAL A 9 16.32 -34.24 -13.50
N GLU A 10 17.46 -33.88 -12.91
CA GLU A 10 17.54 -32.85 -11.87
C GLU A 10 17.18 -31.46 -12.41
N GLU A 11 17.67 -31.10 -13.60
CA GLU A 11 17.30 -29.87 -14.30
C GLU A 11 15.80 -29.83 -14.64
N GLU A 12 15.24 -30.94 -15.12
CA GLU A 12 13.82 -31.06 -15.46
C GLU A 12 12.92 -30.90 -14.22
N ILE A 13 13.29 -31.54 -13.10
CA ILE A 13 12.60 -31.41 -11.80
C ILE A 13 12.70 -29.97 -11.29
N GLY A 14 13.87 -29.35 -11.36
CA GLY A 14 14.09 -27.96 -10.98
C GLY A 14 13.24 -27.00 -11.81
N ARG A 15 13.13 -27.23 -13.11
CA ARG A 15 12.29 -26.45 -14.04
C ARG A 15 10.81 -26.55 -13.69
N ILE A 16 10.29 -27.75 -13.48
CA ILE A 16 8.87 -27.97 -13.14
C ILE A 16 8.56 -27.38 -11.75
N GLY A 17 9.43 -27.62 -10.76
CA GLY A 17 9.29 -27.07 -9.42
C GLY A 17 9.31 -25.54 -9.41
N GLY A 18 10.24 -24.93 -10.15
CA GLY A 18 10.32 -23.48 -10.31
C GLY A 18 9.07 -22.88 -10.94
N ASN A 19 8.52 -23.50 -11.99
CA ASN A 19 7.29 -23.05 -12.63
C ASN A 19 6.08 -23.11 -11.66
N GLN A 20 6.00 -24.14 -10.82
CA GLN A 20 4.95 -24.26 -9.82
C GLN A 20 5.05 -23.14 -8.77
N LEU A 21 6.27 -22.83 -8.30
CA LEU A 21 6.52 -21.73 -7.37
C LEU A 21 6.15 -20.38 -7.97
N VAL A 22 6.49 -20.12 -9.24
CA VAL A 22 6.12 -18.89 -9.95
C VAL A 22 4.60 -18.75 -10.05
N ALA A 23 3.88 -19.84 -10.32
CA ALA A 23 2.42 -19.83 -10.35
C ALA A 23 1.82 -19.46 -8.98
N MET A 24 2.36 -19.99 -7.88
CA MET A 24 1.93 -19.66 -6.52
C MET A 24 2.29 -18.22 -6.12
N GLN A 25 3.45 -17.72 -6.55
CA GLN A 25 3.89 -16.34 -6.29
C GLN A 25 3.04 -15.28 -6.98
N SER A 26 2.36 -15.63 -8.08
CA SER A 26 1.52 -14.69 -8.82
C SER A 26 0.42 -14.05 -7.98
N TYR A 27 -0.12 -14.76 -6.97
CA TYR A 27 -1.14 -14.25 -6.06
C TYR A 27 -0.59 -13.25 -5.04
N PHE A 28 0.67 -13.41 -4.61
CA PHE A 28 1.32 -12.49 -3.65
C PHE A 28 1.71 -11.16 -4.29
N ARG A 29 1.96 -11.14 -5.61
CA ARG A 29 2.33 -9.93 -6.34
C ARG A 29 1.30 -8.81 -6.18
N TRP A 30 0.01 -9.14 -6.20
CA TRP A 30 -1.05 -8.13 -6.04
C TRP A 30 -1.13 -7.60 -4.61
N LEU A 31 -0.91 -8.46 -3.62
CA LEU A 31 -0.85 -8.02 -2.22
C LEU A 31 0.30 -7.04 -2.03
N GLU A 32 1.50 -7.37 -2.54
CA GLU A 32 2.67 -6.50 -2.48
C GLU A 32 2.42 -5.12 -3.12
N VAL A 33 1.74 -5.08 -4.27
CA VAL A 33 1.36 -3.81 -4.91
C VAL A 33 0.41 -3.01 -4.03
N ILE A 34 -0.61 -3.64 -3.45
CA ILE A 34 -1.57 -2.97 -2.55
C ILE A 34 -0.88 -2.46 -1.28
N GLY A 35 -0.01 -3.27 -0.66
CA GLY A 35 0.74 -2.90 0.53
C GLY A 35 1.66 -1.70 0.31
N ASN A 36 2.25 -1.60 -0.89
CA ASN A 36 3.08 -0.44 -1.26
C ASN A 36 2.26 0.83 -1.57
N ILE A 37 1.09 0.70 -2.21
CA ILE A 37 0.27 1.86 -2.63
C ILE A 37 -0.60 2.40 -1.49
N ALA A 38 -1.08 1.55 -0.57
CA ALA A 38 -2.00 1.95 0.49
C ALA A 38 -1.48 3.09 1.40
N PRO A 39 -0.21 3.10 1.86
CA PRO A 39 0.35 4.21 2.64
C PRO A 39 0.40 5.51 1.85
N LEU A 40 0.72 5.44 0.55
CA LEU A 40 0.78 6.60 -0.33
C LEU A 40 -0.60 7.23 -0.53
N LEU A 41 -1.64 6.40 -0.62
CA LEU A 41 -3.04 6.88 -0.65
C LEU A 41 -3.47 7.50 0.68
N GLY A 42 -3.06 6.92 1.82
CA GLY A 42 -3.31 7.51 3.14
C GLY A 42 -2.61 8.86 3.34
N LEU A 43 -1.38 8.99 2.83
CA LEU A 43 -0.66 10.27 2.81
C LEU A 43 -1.36 11.28 1.89
N LEU A 44 -1.81 10.88 0.71
CA LEU A 44 -2.60 11.75 -0.17
C LEU A 44 -3.86 12.26 0.55
N GLY A 45 -4.55 11.40 1.30
CA GLY A 45 -5.71 11.78 2.12
C GLY A 45 -5.37 12.87 3.14
N THR A 46 -4.20 12.80 3.80
CA THR A 46 -3.78 13.88 4.72
C THR A 46 -3.62 15.22 4.03
N VAL A 47 -3.00 15.22 2.85
CA VAL A 47 -2.80 16.44 2.07
C VAL A 47 -4.15 17.03 1.67
N MET A 48 -5.08 16.20 1.19
CA MET A 48 -6.43 16.66 0.83
C MET A 48 -7.19 17.23 2.04
N GLY A 49 -7.17 16.54 3.19
CA GLY A 49 -7.82 17.01 4.42
C GLY A 49 -7.27 18.34 4.91
N MET A 50 -5.94 18.52 4.85
CA MET A 50 -5.30 19.80 5.19
C MET A 50 -5.68 20.92 4.21
N ILE A 51 -5.75 20.65 2.91
CA ILE A 51 -6.20 21.63 1.90
C ILE A 51 -7.62 22.09 2.21
N THR A 52 -8.55 21.16 2.48
CA THR A 52 -9.93 21.51 2.82
C THR A 52 -10.01 22.28 4.13
N ALA A 53 -9.22 21.92 5.14
CA ALA A 53 -9.17 22.62 6.42
C ALA A 53 -8.73 24.08 6.26
N PHE A 54 -7.69 24.33 5.46
CA PHE A 54 -7.22 25.69 5.16
C PHE A 54 -8.21 26.48 4.31
N GLN A 55 -8.88 25.84 3.34
CA GLN A 55 -9.92 26.49 2.55
C GLN A 55 -11.09 26.95 3.42
N GLN A 56 -11.54 26.13 4.38
CA GLN A 56 -12.59 26.53 5.32
C GLN A 56 -12.13 27.66 6.26
N LEU A 57 -10.86 27.66 6.65
CA LEU A 57 -10.29 28.71 7.48
C LEU A 57 -10.21 30.05 6.75
N GLU A 58 -9.87 30.04 5.46
CA GLU A 58 -9.90 31.23 4.59
C GLU A 58 -11.32 31.80 4.46
N LEU A 59 -12.31 30.92 4.21
CA LEU A 59 -13.72 31.31 4.09
C LEU A 59 -14.33 31.87 5.39
N ALA A 60 -13.85 31.42 6.55
CA ALA A 60 -14.31 31.89 7.86
C ALA A 60 -13.88 33.35 8.17
N GLY A 61 -12.91 33.89 7.42
CA GLY A 61 -12.47 35.29 7.54
C GLY A 61 -12.04 35.66 8.96
N SER A 62 -12.62 36.72 9.53
CA SER A 62 -12.21 37.28 10.83
C SER A 62 -12.67 36.50 12.06
N LYS A 63 -13.60 35.54 11.91
CA LYS A 63 -14.08 34.69 13.01
C LYS A 63 -13.52 33.29 12.84
N VAL A 64 -12.21 33.17 12.93
CA VAL A 64 -11.53 31.87 12.89
C VAL A 64 -11.90 31.10 14.16
N ASN A 65 -12.66 30.01 14.00
CA ASN A 65 -12.85 29.04 15.07
C ASN A 65 -11.81 27.90 14.90
N PRO A 66 -10.84 27.75 15.82
CA PRO A 66 -9.83 26.69 15.75
C PRO A 66 -10.40 25.28 15.65
N SER A 67 -11.64 25.07 16.13
CA SER A 67 -12.31 23.77 16.05
C SER A 67 -12.55 23.31 14.59
N ILE A 68 -12.68 24.23 13.63
CA ILE A 68 -12.84 23.87 12.21
C ILE A 68 -11.55 23.25 11.68
N LEU A 69 -10.40 23.85 12.01
CA LEU A 69 -9.09 23.32 11.61
C LEU A 69 -8.82 21.96 12.26
N ALA A 70 -9.17 21.80 13.54
CA ALA A 70 -9.01 20.54 14.24
C ALA A 70 -9.80 19.38 13.60
N GLY A 71 -10.99 19.66 13.05
CA GLY A 71 -11.78 18.67 12.31
C GLY A 71 -11.08 18.16 11.05
N GLY A 72 -10.53 19.06 10.24
CA GLY A 72 -9.81 18.67 9.02
C GLY A 72 -8.48 17.95 9.29
N ILE A 73 -7.78 18.29 10.38
CA ILE A 73 -6.59 17.56 10.82
C ILE A 73 -6.95 16.14 11.28
N TRP A 74 -8.04 15.98 12.03
CA TRP A 74 -8.52 14.66 12.46
C TRP A 74 -8.82 13.75 11.27
N GLU A 75 -9.55 14.26 10.28
CA GLU A 75 -9.88 13.51 9.06
C GLU A 75 -8.60 13.14 8.29
N ALA A 76 -7.68 14.09 8.14
CA ALA A 76 -6.37 13.85 7.54
C ALA A 76 -5.66 12.68 8.24
N LEU A 77 -5.50 12.72 9.57
CA LEU A 77 -4.81 11.68 10.33
C LEU A 77 -5.47 10.30 10.20
N LEU A 78 -6.82 10.25 10.17
CA LEU A 78 -7.56 9.01 10.01
C LEU A 78 -7.25 8.32 8.67
N THR A 79 -7.13 9.08 7.57
CA THR A 79 -6.80 8.51 6.26
C THR A 79 -5.41 7.88 6.20
N THR A 80 -4.41 8.49 6.86
CA THR A 80 -3.07 7.88 7.00
C THR A 80 -3.11 6.62 7.87
N GLN A 81 -3.85 6.66 8.97
CA GLN A 81 -4.00 5.48 9.84
C GLN A 81 -4.58 4.29 9.05
N VAL A 82 -5.61 4.51 8.22
CA VAL A 82 -6.21 3.47 7.38
C VAL A 82 -5.20 2.93 6.35
N GLY A 83 -4.44 3.80 5.69
CA GLY A 83 -3.40 3.37 4.74
C GLY A 83 -2.33 2.46 5.39
N LEU A 84 -1.93 2.78 6.62
CA LEU A 84 -0.99 1.95 7.39
C LEU A 84 -1.63 0.64 7.86
N MET A 85 -2.90 0.66 8.28
CA MET A 85 -3.62 -0.53 8.70
C MET A 85 -3.72 -1.58 7.58
N VAL A 86 -3.83 -1.14 6.32
CA VAL A 86 -3.82 -2.01 5.14
C VAL A 86 -2.41 -2.50 4.79
N ALA A 87 -1.38 -1.68 4.99
CA ALA A 87 -0.01 -1.99 4.57
C ALA A 87 0.75 -2.91 5.55
N ILE A 88 0.53 -2.78 6.86
CA ILE A 88 1.27 -3.55 7.88
C ILE A 88 1.08 -5.08 7.79
N PRO A 89 -0.11 -5.61 7.49
CA PRO A 89 -0.33 -7.06 7.42
C PRO A 89 0.18 -7.73 6.13
N VAL A 90 0.52 -6.94 5.10
CA VAL A 90 0.98 -7.41 3.77
C VAL A 90 2.47 -7.65 3.78
#